data_AF-A0A7L2R6Z5-F1
#
_entry.id   AF-A0A7L2R6Z5-F1
#
_cell.length_a   1.000
_cell.length_b   1.000
_cell.length_c   1.000
_cell.angle_alpha   90.00
_cell.angle_beta   90.00
_cell.angle_gamma   90.00
#
_symmetry.space_group_name_H-M   'P 1'
#
loop_
_entity.id
_entity.type
_entity.pdbx_description
1 polymer ?
#
loop_
_entity_poly.entity_id
_entity_poly.type
_entity_poly.pdbx_seq_one_letter_code
_entity_poly.pdbx_strand_id
1 'polypeptide(L)' 'AMAQAGAAAAAATGLLVFLLYSAIHRVEEGHLAVYYRGGALLTSPSGPGYHIMLPFITTFKSVQ' A
#
# COMPACT_ATOMS: atom_id res chain seq x y z
N ALA A 1 -5.64 33.42 8.87
CA ALA A 1 -6.27 32.22 9.46
C ALA A 1 -6.85 31.28 8.39
N MET A 2 -7.81 31.70 7.58
CA MET A 2 -8.50 30.83 6.60
C MET A 2 -7.60 30.27 5.49
N ALA A 3 -6.68 31.07 4.95
CA ALA A 3 -5.75 30.60 3.90
C ALA A 3 -4.84 29.45 4.40
N GLN A 4 -4.38 29.52 5.65
CA GLN A 4 -3.54 28.49 6.25
C GLN A 4 -4.33 27.21 6.58
N ALA A 5 -5.60 27.35 7.01
CA ALA A 5 -6.49 26.22 7.20
C ALA A 5 -6.77 25.48 5.87
N GLY A 6 -6.99 26.23 4.77
CA GLY A 6 -7.17 25.65 3.44
C GLY A 6 -5.92 24.90 2.94
N ALA A 7 -4.74 25.49 3.12
CA ALA A 7 -3.47 24.84 2.77
C ALA A 7 -3.24 23.54 3.57
N ALA A 8 -3.52 23.56 4.88
CA ALA A 8 -3.40 22.37 5.72
C ALA A 8 -4.37 21.25 5.28
N ALA A 9 -5.62 21.60 4.97
CA ALA A 9 -6.61 20.64 4.48
C ALA A 9 -6.16 20.01 3.15
N ALA A 10 -5.70 20.83 2.19
CA ALA A 10 -5.21 20.33 0.90
C ALA A 10 -4.01 19.38 1.08
N ALA A 11 -3.06 19.72 1.96
CA ALA A 11 -1.92 18.86 2.26
C ALA A 11 -2.35 17.52 2.88
N ALA A 12 -3.29 17.55 3.84
CA ALA A 12 -3.82 16.35 4.47
C ALA A 12 -4.55 15.44 3.47
N THR A 13 -5.38 16.01 2.59
CA THR A 13 -6.05 15.27 1.52
C THR A 13 -5.05 14.66 0.54
N GLY A 14 -4.05 15.43 0.12
CA GLY A 14 -2.99 14.94 -0.77
C GLY A 14 -2.21 13.77 -0.16
N LEU A 15 -1.83 13.89 1.11
CA LEU A 15 -1.16 12.82 1.84
C LEU A 15 -2.05 11.57 1.94
N LEU A 16 -3.33 11.73 2.26
CA LEU A 16 -4.26 10.60 2.33
C LEU A 16 -4.38 9.88 0.99
N VAL A 17 -4.58 10.62 -0.10
CA VAL A 17 -4.66 10.03 -1.46
C VAL A 17 -3.37 9.28 -1.80
N PHE A 18 -2.22 9.88 -1.51
CA PHE A 18 -0.92 9.24 -1.76
C PHE A 18 -0.74 7.94 -0.96
N LEU A 19 -1.13 7.93 0.32
CA LEU A 19 -1.06 6.74 1.16
C LEU A 19 -1.99 5.63 0.66
N LEU A 20 -3.22 5.97 0.27
CA LEU A 20 -4.18 5.01 -0.27
C LEU A 20 -3.70 4.41 -1.60
N TYR A 21 -3.17 5.25 -2.50
CA TYR A 21 -2.60 4.79 -3.75
C TYR A 21 -1.42 3.84 -3.52
N SER A 22 -0.51 4.20 -2.61
CA SER A 22 0.67 3.40 -2.27
C SER A 22 0.33 2.09 -1.55
N ALA A 23 -0.87 1.97 -1.00
CA ALA A 23 -1.32 0.80 -0.26
C ALA A 23 -1.88 -0.31 -1.16
N ILE A 24 -2.24 -0.02 -2.41
CA ILE A 24 -2.89 -0.99 -3.30
C ILE A 24 -1.89 -1.52 -4.33
N HIS A 25 -1.90 -2.82 -4.53
CA HIS A 25 -1.18 -3.46 -5.65
C HIS A 25 -1.99 -4.63 -6.20
N ARG A 26 -1.60 -5.11 -7.38
CA ARG A 26 -2.22 -6.24 -8.07
C ARG A 26 -1.24 -7.42 -8.13
N VAL A 27 -1.78 -8.61 -7.91
CA VAL A 27 -1.13 -9.90 -8.18
C VAL A 27 -1.71 -10.46 -9.48
N GLU A 28 -0.84 -10.83 -10.39
CA GLU A 28 -1.23 -11.37 -11.69
C GLU A 28 -1.68 -12.82 -11.58
N GLU A 29 -2.52 -13.25 -12.52
CA GLU A 29 -2.89 -14.67 -12.65
C GLU A 29 -1.63 -15.54 -12.82
N GLY A 30 -1.67 -16.76 -12.27
CA GLY A 30 -0.52 -17.66 -12.27
C GLY A 30 0.60 -17.30 -11.28
N HIS A 31 0.42 -16.28 -10.46
CA HIS A 31 1.39 -15.88 -9.44
C HIS A 31 0.77 -15.85 -8.03
N LEU A 32 1.64 -15.93 -7.03
CA LEU A 32 1.33 -15.68 -5.63
C LEU A 32 2.13 -14.48 -5.13
N ALA A 33 1.55 -13.67 -4.24
CA ALA A 33 2.30 -12.66 -3.49
C ALA A 33 2.76 -13.22 -2.15
N VAL A 34 4.06 -13.11 -1.88
CA VAL A 34 4.62 -13.24 -0.53
C VAL A 34 4.87 -11.85 0.05
N TYR A 35 4.53 -11.66 1.32
CA TYR A 35 4.58 -10.35 1.97
C TYR A 35 5.64 -10.31 3.06
N TYR A 36 6.32 -9.19 3.18
CA TYR A 36 7.27 -8.90 4.24
C TYR A 36 6.79 -7.70 5.03
N ARG A 37 6.72 -7.81 6.36
CA ARG A 37 6.42 -6.70 7.27
C ARG A 37 7.67 -6.39 8.08
N GLY A 38 8.24 -5.20 7.90
CA GLY A 38 9.49 -4.82 8.56
C GLY A 38 10.65 -5.78 8.23
N GLY A 39 10.63 -6.41 7.06
CA GLY A 39 11.61 -7.42 6.64
C GLY A 39 11.30 -8.86 7.07
N ALA A 40 10.34 -9.09 7.96
CA ALA A 40 9.91 -10.44 8.33
C ALA A 40 8.85 -10.98 7.35
N LEU A 41 9.05 -12.20 6.85
CA LEU A 41 8.11 -12.87 5.95
C LEU A 41 6.81 -13.21 6.70
N LEU A 42 5.66 -12.88 6.11
CA LEU A 42 4.34 -13.28 6.59
C LEU A 42 4.03 -14.71 6.16
N THR A 43 3.28 -15.42 7.01
CA THR A 43 3.11 -16.87 6.94
C THR A 43 2.22 -17.37 5.79
N SER A 44 1.42 -16.50 5.18
CA SER A 44 0.45 -16.89 4.15
C SER A 44 0.65 -16.06 2.88
N PRO A 45 0.89 -16.72 1.73
CA PRO A 45 0.88 -16.05 0.45
C PRO A 45 -0.56 -15.70 0.02
N SER A 46 -0.70 -14.71 -0.85
CA SER A 46 -2.00 -14.31 -1.42
C SER A 46 -2.07 -14.62 -2.91
N GLY A 47 -3.24 -15.02 -3.40
CA GLY A 47 -3.48 -15.33 -4.80
C GLY A 47 -3.66 -14.10 -5.70
N PRO A 48 -4.04 -14.31 -6.98
CA PRO A 48 -4.31 -13.25 -7.93
C PRO A 48 -5.38 -12.24 -7.46
N GLY A 49 -5.30 -11.01 -7.95
CA GLY A 49 -6.26 -9.93 -7.64
C GLY A 49 -5.63 -8.69 -7.00
N TYR A 50 -6.48 -7.76 -6.53
CA TYR A 50 -6.04 -6.56 -5.81
C TYR A 50 -5.92 -6.81 -4.32
N HIS A 51 -4.82 -6.35 -3.74
CA HIS A 51 -4.53 -6.51 -2.32
C HIS A 51 -4.07 -5.19 -1.69
N ILE A 52 -4.27 -5.09 -0.38
CA ILE A 52 -3.87 -3.93 0.43
C ILE A 52 -2.62 -4.27 1.23
N MET A 53 -1.68 -3.34 1.27
CA MET A 53 -0.49 -3.36 2.12
C MET A 53 -0.35 -2.06 2.89
N LEU A 54 0.37 -2.10 4.02
CA LEU A 54 0.74 -0.89 4.74
C LEU A 54 1.94 -0.24 4.02
N PRO A 55 1.79 0.98 3.47
CA PRO A 55 2.90 1.63 2.77
C PRO A 55 4.09 1.81 3.71
N PHE A 56 5.30 1.71 3.13
CA PHE A 56 6.61 1.84 3.81
C PHE A 56 7.00 0.76 4.82
N ILE A 57 6.06 -0.03 5.33
CA ILE A 57 6.34 -1.09 6.32
C ILE A 57 6.13 -2.49 5.74
N THR A 58 5.17 -2.62 4.81
CA THR A 58 4.93 -3.87 4.10
C THR A 58 5.46 -3.78 2.67
N THR A 59 6.17 -4.81 2.23
CA THR A 59 6.53 -5.03 0.82
C THR A 59 6.00 -6.39 0.38
N PHE A 60 5.83 -6.57 -0.93
CA PHE A 60 5.46 -7.86 -1.49
C PHE A 60 6.41 -8.25 -2.63
N LYS A 61 6.47 -9.55 -2.91
CA LYS A 61 7.12 -10.10 -4.10
C LYS A 61 6.16 -11.07 -4.75
N SER A 62 6.04 -10.96 -6.08
CA SER A 62 5.35 -11.96 -6.89
C SER A 62 6.26 -13.18 -7.08
N VAL A 63 5.71 -14.38 -6.91
CA VAL A 63 6.39 -15.67 -7.09
C VAL A 63 5.52 -16.60 -7.94
N GLN A 64 6.14 -17.57 -8.63
CA GLN A 64 5.51 -18.50 -9.57
C GLN A 64 5.79 -19.95 -9.16
#